data_AF-A0A183KTV3-F1
#
_entry.id   AF-A0A183KTV3-F1
#
_cell.length_a   1.000
_cell.length_b   1.000
_cell.length_c   1.000
_cell.angle_alpha   90.00
_cell.angle_beta   90.00
_cell.angle_gamma   90.00
#
_symmetry.space_group_name_H-M   'P 1'
#
loop_
_entity.id
_entity.type
_entity.pdbx_description
1 polymer ?
#
loop_
_entity_poly.entity_id
_entity_poly.type
_entity_poly.pdbx_seq_one_letter_code
_entity_poly.pdbx_strand_id
1 'polypeptide(L)'
;PPVNPPKEIDDPDDKKPSDWDEREKIVDTNAKKPDDWDEDAPATIEDESAVKPSGWLDDEPEMIPDPVAVPPKDWDREMDGEWVAPQINNPKCASAPGCGKWQRPIVPNPKYKGKWSAPMIPNPNYKGIWTPRKIPNPHYFEEKNPFKSLAEVNAIGLELWSMTDGITFDNFLIVDSKRAADEFAQETWTIKKEAERLADPKAQSVVDAIRETYNEKPWLIFVVGLVCTLPILLCCIYMCRSPSKQHDIGMRKKTDTSTPDDSHVHVSERNAETEELEESGEEDIVQVSKGSGDESTANKTGSSRDNSGEETPDESGETEV
;
A
#
# COMPACT_ATOMS: atom_id res chain seq x y z
N PRO A 1 -16.01 21.46 1.91
CA PRO A 1 -15.66 22.60 1.03
C PRO A 1 -14.81 23.59 1.83
N PRO A 2 -13.83 24.27 1.22
CA PRO A 2 -13.11 25.34 1.91
C PRO A 2 -14.08 26.45 2.31
N VAL A 3 -13.89 27.03 3.50
CA VAL A 3 -14.74 28.13 3.99
C VAL A 3 -14.56 29.37 3.12
N ASN A 4 -13.31 29.68 2.77
CA ASN A 4 -12.97 30.78 1.89
C ASN A 4 -12.79 30.24 0.46
N PRO A 5 -13.56 30.73 -0.53
CA PRO A 5 -13.31 30.39 -1.92
C PRO A 5 -11.92 30.87 -2.36
N PRO A 6 -11.31 30.27 -3.39
CA PRO A 6 -10.01 30.69 -3.88
C PRO A 6 -10.06 32.14 -4.41
N LYS A 7 -8.96 32.88 -4.21
CA LYS A 7 -8.79 34.26 -4.71
C LYS A 7 -8.82 34.34 -6.23
N GLU A 8 -8.30 33.31 -6.88
CA GLU A 8 -8.18 33.20 -8.32
C GLU A 8 -8.81 31.89 -8.77
N ILE A 9 -9.56 31.95 -9.86
CA ILE A 9 -10.11 30.78 -10.56
C ILE A 9 -9.46 30.70 -11.94
N ASP A 10 -9.51 29.52 -12.53
CA ASP A 10 -9.07 29.32 -13.89
C ASP A 10 -10.08 30.00 -14.84
N ASP A 11 -9.57 30.72 -15.84
CA ASP A 11 -10.40 31.41 -16.82
C ASP A 11 -11.18 30.40 -17.67
N PRO A 12 -12.52 30.38 -17.60
CA PRO A 12 -13.33 29.44 -18.37
C PRO A 12 -13.30 29.71 -19.88
N ASP A 13 -12.93 30.92 -20.30
CA ASP A 13 -12.86 31.33 -21.70
C ASP A 13 -11.46 31.11 -22.30
N ASP A 14 -10.44 30.89 -21.45
CA ASP A 14 -9.09 30.60 -21.90
C ASP A 14 -8.98 29.16 -22.43
N LYS A 15 -8.37 29.02 -23.60
CA LYS A 15 -8.24 27.75 -24.30
C LYS A 15 -6.81 27.50 -24.69
N LYS A 16 -6.40 26.25 -24.56
CA LYS A 16 -5.10 25.78 -24.99
C LYS A 16 -4.83 26.18 -26.44
N PRO A 17 -3.75 26.94 -26.72
CA PRO A 17 -3.33 27.25 -28.07
C PRO A 17 -2.99 25.98 -28.86
N SER A 18 -3.30 25.95 -30.15
CA SER A 18 -3.00 24.79 -31.02
C SER A 18 -1.50 24.55 -31.22
N ASP A 19 -0.67 25.57 -31.04
CA ASP A 19 0.79 25.52 -31.11
C ASP A 19 1.46 25.18 -29.76
N TRP A 20 0.67 24.82 -28.74
CA TRP A 20 1.18 24.44 -27.43
C TRP A 20 1.43 22.93 -27.35
N ASP A 21 2.71 22.53 -27.39
CA ASP A 21 3.10 21.14 -27.26
C ASP A 21 3.40 20.78 -25.80
N GLU A 22 2.60 19.87 -25.25
CA GLU A 22 2.74 19.33 -23.88
C GLU A 22 3.51 18.00 -23.86
N ARG A 23 3.93 17.50 -25.02
CA ARG A 23 4.69 16.25 -25.07
C ARG A 23 6.13 16.57 -24.67
N GLU A 24 6.53 16.08 -23.51
CA GLU A 24 7.92 16.17 -23.04
C GLU A 24 8.90 15.48 -23.97
N LYS A 25 8.47 14.37 -24.57
CA LYS A 25 9.27 13.57 -25.50
C LYS A 25 8.49 13.32 -26.79
N ILE A 26 9.19 13.42 -27.90
CA ILE A 26 8.69 13.08 -29.23
C ILE A 26 9.51 11.93 -29.81
N VAL A 27 8.91 11.18 -30.72
CA VAL A 27 9.62 10.12 -31.45
C VAL A 27 10.68 10.77 -32.33
N ASP A 28 11.90 10.25 -32.30
CA ASP A 28 12.96 10.71 -33.19
C ASP A 28 12.64 10.34 -34.64
N THR A 29 12.26 11.33 -35.43
CA THR A 29 11.98 11.17 -36.86
C THR A 29 13.23 10.86 -37.69
N ASN A 30 14.42 11.08 -37.16
CA ASN A 30 15.69 10.80 -37.84
C ASN A 30 16.20 9.39 -37.56
N ALA A 31 15.71 8.74 -36.51
CA ALA A 31 16.07 7.37 -36.20
C ALA A 31 15.51 6.44 -37.28
N LYS A 32 16.35 5.55 -37.78
CA LYS A 32 15.97 4.51 -38.74
C LYS A 32 16.13 3.15 -38.10
N LYS A 33 15.24 2.23 -38.48
CA LYS A 33 15.34 0.83 -38.12
C LYS A 33 16.70 0.26 -38.54
N PRO A 34 17.46 -0.37 -37.63
CA PRO A 34 18.69 -1.08 -38.01
C PRO A 34 18.40 -2.27 -38.91
N ASP A 35 19.30 -2.57 -39.85
CA ASP A 35 19.16 -3.70 -40.78
C ASP A 35 19.18 -5.07 -40.07
N ASP A 36 19.79 -5.16 -38.88
CA ASP A 36 19.84 -6.35 -38.02
C ASP A 36 18.59 -6.53 -37.12
N TRP A 37 17.53 -5.75 -37.36
CA TRP A 37 16.28 -5.84 -36.61
C TRP A 37 15.21 -6.59 -37.39
N ASP A 38 15.10 -7.89 -37.12
CA ASP A 38 14.04 -8.74 -37.67
C ASP A 38 12.76 -8.61 -36.81
N GLU A 39 11.67 -8.11 -37.41
CA GLU A 39 10.37 -7.97 -36.74
C GLU A 39 9.45 -9.17 -36.92
N ASP A 40 9.76 -10.02 -37.91
CA ASP A 40 8.97 -11.20 -38.25
C ASP A 40 9.47 -12.44 -37.51
N ALA A 41 10.64 -12.34 -36.88
CA ALA A 41 11.15 -13.37 -35.97
C ALA A 41 10.09 -13.67 -34.88
N PRO A 42 9.74 -14.94 -34.65
CA PRO A 42 8.81 -15.30 -33.59
C PRO A 42 9.47 -15.11 -32.22
N ALA A 43 8.68 -14.70 -31.22
CA ALA A 43 9.13 -14.54 -29.83
C ALA A 43 9.64 -15.84 -29.22
N THR A 44 9.11 -16.95 -29.71
CA THR A 44 9.42 -18.28 -29.24
C THR A 44 9.67 -19.23 -30.41
N ILE A 45 10.57 -20.17 -30.21
CA ILE A 45 10.93 -21.22 -31.16
C ILE A 45 10.83 -22.57 -30.46
N GLU A 46 10.60 -23.63 -31.21
CA GLU A 46 10.66 -24.98 -30.66
C GLU A 46 12.08 -25.32 -30.24
N ASP A 47 12.23 -25.97 -29.09
CA ASP A 47 13.51 -26.47 -28.63
C ASP A 47 13.92 -27.71 -29.44
N GLU A 48 14.83 -27.51 -30.39
CA GLU A 48 15.42 -28.60 -31.18
C GLU A 48 16.28 -29.53 -30.32
N SER A 49 16.79 -29.07 -29.18
CA SER A 49 17.60 -29.87 -28.25
C SER A 49 16.77 -30.78 -27.35
N ALA A 50 15.48 -30.46 -27.16
CA ALA A 50 14.57 -31.29 -26.40
C ALA A 50 14.29 -32.61 -27.13
N VAL A 51 14.52 -33.72 -26.46
CA VAL A 51 14.18 -35.06 -26.97
C VAL A 51 12.97 -35.57 -26.21
N LYS A 52 12.04 -36.19 -26.94
CA LYS A 52 10.87 -36.81 -26.35
C LYS A 52 11.27 -37.90 -25.34
N PRO A 53 10.77 -37.85 -24.09
CA PRO A 53 11.07 -38.85 -23.08
C PRO A 53 10.63 -40.26 -23.49
N SER A 54 11.42 -41.28 -23.13
CA SER A 54 11.05 -42.68 -23.34
C SER A 54 9.86 -43.06 -22.45
N GLY A 55 8.77 -43.57 -23.04
CA GLY A 55 7.56 -43.97 -22.32
C GLY A 55 6.40 -42.98 -22.37
N TRP A 56 6.50 -41.92 -23.20
CA TRP A 56 5.39 -41.00 -23.46
C TRP A 56 4.23 -41.69 -24.19
N LEU A 57 3.00 -41.49 -23.71
CA LEU A 57 1.80 -42.12 -24.25
C LEU A 57 1.09 -41.20 -25.27
N ASP A 58 1.40 -41.31 -26.56
CA ASP A 58 0.80 -40.42 -27.58
C ASP A 58 -0.67 -40.69 -27.88
N ASP A 59 -1.09 -41.94 -27.76
CA ASP A 59 -2.42 -42.40 -28.16
C ASP A 59 -3.49 -42.15 -27.07
N GLU A 60 -3.06 -41.84 -25.84
CA GLU A 60 -3.95 -41.57 -24.72
C GLU A 60 -4.05 -40.05 -24.49
N PRO A 61 -5.25 -39.47 -24.42
CA PRO A 61 -5.41 -38.06 -24.14
C PRO A 61 -4.99 -37.74 -22.70
N GLU A 62 -4.42 -36.55 -22.52
CA GLU A 62 -4.02 -36.03 -21.20
C GLU A 62 -5.24 -35.85 -20.28
N MET A 63 -6.35 -35.37 -20.87
CA MET A 63 -7.61 -35.12 -20.18
C MET A 63 -8.71 -36.01 -20.72
N ILE A 64 -9.41 -36.72 -19.84
CA ILE A 64 -10.60 -37.51 -20.16
C ILE A 64 -11.84 -36.88 -19.51
N PRO A 65 -13.03 -36.98 -20.12
CA PRO A 65 -14.27 -36.59 -19.44
C PRO A 65 -14.45 -37.44 -18.18
N ASP A 66 -14.85 -36.81 -17.08
CA ASP A 66 -15.07 -37.50 -15.82
C ASP A 66 -16.19 -38.56 -15.98
N PRO A 67 -15.88 -39.87 -15.81
CA PRO A 67 -16.88 -40.93 -15.97
C PRO A 67 -17.93 -40.95 -14.85
N VAL A 68 -17.69 -40.27 -13.72
CA VAL A 68 -18.66 -40.21 -12.61
C VAL A 68 -19.49 -38.93 -12.59
N ALA A 69 -19.14 -37.94 -13.41
CA ALA A 69 -19.90 -36.71 -13.50
C ALA A 69 -21.24 -36.96 -14.21
N VAL A 70 -22.31 -36.47 -13.59
CA VAL A 70 -23.67 -36.48 -14.15
C VAL A 70 -24.19 -35.05 -14.23
N PRO A 71 -25.01 -34.71 -15.23
CA PRO A 71 -25.62 -33.39 -15.31
C PRO A 71 -26.45 -33.10 -14.04
N PRO A 72 -26.41 -31.87 -13.51
CA PRO A 72 -27.29 -31.45 -12.45
C PRO A 72 -28.77 -31.68 -12.82
N LYS A 73 -29.61 -31.94 -11.82
CA LYS A 73 -31.04 -32.22 -12.02
C LYS A 73 -31.78 -31.05 -12.70
N ASP A 74 -31.33 -29.83 -12.45
CA ASP A 74 -31.91 -28.60 -12.98
C ASP A 74 -31.23 -28.12 -14.28
N TRP A 75 -30.40 -28.96 -14.92
CA TRP A 75 -29.78 -28.63 -16.21
C TRP A 75 -30.81 -28.73 -17.35
N ASP A 76 -31.04 -27.64 -18.06
CA ASP A 76 -31.97 -27.59 -19.17
C ASP A 76 -31.20 -27.60 -20.51
N ARG A 77 -31.45 -28.59 -21.37
CA ARG A 77 -30.73 -28.71 -22.65
C ARG A 77 -31.15 -27.67 -23.69
N GLU A 78 -32.36 -27.12 -23.58
CA GLU A 78 -32.88 -26.10 -24.50
C GLU A 78 -32.37 -24.71 -24.09
N MET A 79 -32.24 -24.45 -22.78
CA MET A 79 -31.75 -23.16 -22.27
C MET A 79 -30.23 -23.12 -22.03
N ASP A 80 -29.63 -24.16 -21.46
CA ASP A 80 -28.20 -24.23 -21.08
C ASP A 80 -27.33 -24.98 -22.10
N GLY A 81 -27.95 -25.69 -23.06
CA GLY A 81 -27.28 -26.45 -24.11
C GLY A 81 -26.90 -27.89 -23.73
N GLU A 82 -26.10 -28.54 -24.58
CA GLU A 82 -25.61 -29.90 -24.30
C GLU A 82 -24.63 -29.90 -23.13
N TRP A 83 -24.94 -30.66 -22.09
CA TRP A 83 -24.04 -30.81 -20.94
C TRP A 83 -22.76 -31.57 -21.34
N VAL A 84 -21.60 -30.99 -21.04
CA VAL A 84 -20.29 -31.60 -21.24
C VAL A 84 -19.67 -31.89 -19.88
N ALA A 85 -19.26 -33.14 -19.66
CA ALA A 85 -18.62 -33.54 -18.42
C ALA A 85 -17.30 -32.77 -18.20
N PRO A 86 -16.98 -32.40 -16.93
CA PRO A 86 -15.71 -31.78 -16.61
C PRO A 86 -14.56 -32.71 -17.02
N GLN A 87 -13.49 -32.12 -17.54
CA GLN A 87 -12.30 -32.85 -17.93
C GLN A 87 -11.41 -33.11 -16.70
N ILE A 88 -10.98 -34.36 -16.52
CA ILE A 88 -10.07 -34.78 -15.45
C ILE A 88 -8.78 -35.36 -16.05
N ASN A 89 -7.69 -35.26 -15.30
CA ASN A 89 -6.41 -35.88 -15.69
C ASN A 89 -6.59 -37.39 -15.83
N ASN A 90 -6.16 -37.96 -16.96
CA ASN A 90 -6.26 -39.40 -17.20
C ASN A 90 -5.36 -40.16 -16.20
N PRO A 91 -5.90 -41.11 -15.41
CA PRO A 91 -5.14 -41.82 -14.40
C PRO A 91 -3.98 -42.65 -14.98
N LYS A 92 -4.06 -43.05 -16.25
CA LYS A 92 -2.95 -43.73 -16.94
C LYS A 92 -1.73 -42.81 -17.12
N CYS A 93 -1.96 -41.50 -17.21
CA CYS A 93 -0.92 -40.49 -17.39
C CYS A 93 -0.13 -40.22 -16.12
N ALA A 94 -0.72 -40.47 -14.94
CA ALA A 94 -0.01 -40.37 -13.67
C ALA A 94 1.13 -41.42 -13.52
N SER A 95 1.05 -42.52 -14.29
CA SER A 95 2.06 -43.58 -14.28
C SER A 95 3.12 -43.43 -15.39
N ALA A 96 2.97 -42.44 -16.29
CA ALA A 96 3.84 -42.21 -17.42
C ALA A 96 4.50 -40.81 -17.35
N PRO A 97 5.59 -40.54 -18.09
CA PRO A 97 6.21 -39.21 -18.15
C PRO A 97 5.31 -38.12 -18.75
N GLY A 98 4.28 -38.52 -19.53
CA GLY A 98 3.30 -37.63 -20.13
C GLY A 98 2.38 -38.35 -21.10
N CYS A 99 1.31 -37.69 -21.49
CA CYS A 99 0.25 -38.20 -22.36
C CYS A 99 -0.12 -37.19 -23.45
N GLY A 100 -0.80 -37.66 -24.49
CA GLY A 100 -1.22 -36.87 -25.64
C GLY A 100 -0.08 -36.70 -26.65
N LYS A 101 -0.32 -35.96 -27.74
CA LYS A 101 0.71 -35.75 -28.75
C LYS A 101 1.84 -34.91 -28.17
N TRP A 102 3.05 -35.48 -28.07
CA TRP A 102 4.21 -34.74 -27.58
C TRP A 102 4.50 -33.54 -28.49
N GLN A 103 4.57 -32.36 -27.88
CA GLN A 103 5.03 -31.13 -28.53
C GLN A 103 6.38 -30.73 -27.94
N ARG A 104 7.27 -30.22 -28.79
CA ARG A 104 8.56 -29.70 -28.32
C ARG A 104 8.31 -28.54 -27.35
N PRO A 105 9.06 -28.45 -26.24
CA PRO A 105 9.04 -27.28 -25.39
C PRO A 105 9.35 -26.03 -26.21
N ILE A 106 8.61 -24.97 -25.93
CA ILE A 106 8.75 -23.69 -26.60
C ILE A 106 9.78 -22.87 -25.80
N VAL A 107 10.89 -22.48 -26.43
CA VAL A 107 11.97 -21.69 -25.81
C VAL A 107 12.00 -20.27 -26.37
N PRO A 108 12.44 -19.27 -25.57
CA PRO A 108 12.55 -17.89 -26.05
C PRO A 108 13.59 -17.79 -27.17
N ASN A 109 13.23 -17.13 -28.26
CA ASN A 109 14.13 -16.93 -29.39
C ASN A 109 15.15 -15.82 -29.07
N PRO A 110 16.46 -16.11 -29.02
CA PRO A 110 17.48 -15.11 -28.72
C PRO A 110 17.56 -13.96 -29.75
N LYS A 111 17.06 -14.18 -30.96
CA LYS A 111 17.04 -13.19 -32.04
C LYS A 111 15.77 -12.33 -32.05
N TYR A 112 14.79 -12.63 -31.20
CA TYR A 112 13.57 -11.86 -31.13
C TYR A 112 13.81 -10.50 -30.49
N LYS A 113 13.62 -9.43 -31.27
CA LYS A 113 13.72 -8.04 -30.79
C LYS A 113 12.36 -7.33 -30.75
N GLY A 114 11.30 -7.95 -31.30
CA GLY A 114 9.96 -7.36 -31.38
C GLY A 114 9.84 -6.33 -32.51
N LYS A 115 8.78 -5.52 -32.50
CA LYS A 115 8.62 -4.44 -33.48
C LYS A 115 9.55 -3.27 -33.15
N TRP A 116 10.26 -2.75 -34.15
CA TRP A 116 11.18 -1.64 -33.90
C TRP A 116 10.39 -0.36 -33.62
N SER A 117 10.73 0.32 -32.52
CA SER A 117 10.22 1.65 -32.18
C SER A 117 11.37 2.64 -32.10
N ALA A 118 11.24 3.77 -32.80
CA ALA A 118 12.21 4.86 -32.71
C ALA A 118 12.33 5.40 -31.27
N PRO A 119 13.54 5.81 -30.84
CA PRO A 119 13.76 6.33 -29.50
C PRO A 119 13.00 7.65 -29.28
N MET A 120 12.61 7.88 -28.03
CA MET A 120 11.93 9.11 -27.60
C MET A 120 12.97 10.17 -27.22
N ILE A 121 13.02 11.27 -27.96
CA ILE A 121 13.92 12.41 -27.72
C ILE A 121 13.18 13.55 -27.00
N PRO A 122 13.87 14.37 -26.18
CA PRO A 122 13.25 15.53 -25.57
C PRO A 122 12.74 16.49 -26.64
N ASN A 123 11.51 16.94 -26.50
CA ASN A 123 10.86 17.83 -27.46
C ASN A 123 11.38 19.27 -27.29
N PRO A 124 12.05 19.86 -28.30
CA PRO A 124 12.52 21.24 -28.21
C PRO A 124 11.38 22.27 -28.06
N ASN A 125 10.17 21.93 -28.49
CA ASN A 125 8.98 22.79 -28.42
C ASN A 125 8.12 22.51 -27.18
N TYR A 126 8.59 21.72 -26.21
CA TYR A 126 7.84 21.47 -24.98
C TYR A 126 7.70 22.76 -24.18
N LYS A 127 6.45 23.23 -24.04
CA LYS A 127 6.12 24.46 -23.31
C LYS A 127 5.63 24.19 -21.88
N GLY A 128 5.62 22.93 -21.44
CA GLY A 128 4.99 22.50 -20.19
C GLY A 128 3.57 22.02 -20.40
N ILE A 129 2.95 21.47 -19.34
CA ILE A 129 1.52 21.18 -19.33
C ILE A 129 0.77 22.52 -19.34
N TRP A 130 -0.12 22.73 -20.31
CA TRP A 130 -0.87 23.97 -20.41
C TRP A 130 -1.81 24.06 -19.21
N THR A 131 -1.86 25.23 -18.59
CA THR A 131 -2.83 25.58 -17.56
C THR A 131 -3.55 26.85 -18.00
N PRO A 132 -4.88 26.95 -17.80
CA PRO A 132 -5.60 28.18 -18.10
C PRO A 132 -5.05 29.33 -17.27
N ARG A 133 -5.17 30.55 -17.81
CA ARG A 133 -4.81 31.76 -17.09
C ARG A 133 -5.69 31.89 -15.84
N LYS A 134 -5.07 32.33 -14.75
CA LYS A 134 -5.75 32.63 -13.49
C LYS A 134 -6.41 34.00 -13.60
N ILE A 135 -7.71 34.07 -13.32
CA ILE A 135 -8.47 35.32 -13.21
C ILE A 135 -8.96 35.54 -11.78
N PRO A 136 -9.12 36.80 -11.34
CA PRO A 136 -9.71 37.08 -10.04
C PRO A 136 -11.10 36.45 -9.93
N ASN A 137 -11.35 35.72 -8.85
CA ASN A 137 -12.63 35.09 -8.62
C ASN A 137 -13.70 36.15 -8.26
N PRO A 138 -14.76 36.33 -9.08
CA PRO A 138 -15.80 37.31 -8.80
C PRO A 138 -16.62 36.99 -7.53
N HIS A 139 -16.61 35.72 -7.11
CA HIS A 139 -17.26 35.25 -5.89
C HIS A 139 -16.30 35.13 -4.69
N TYR A 140 -15.09 35.72 -4.79
CA TYR A 140 -14.16 35.72 -3.68
C TYR A 140 -14.70 36.49 -2.48
N PHE A 141 -14.66 35.86 -1.32
CA PHE A 141 -14.81 36.53 -0.03
C PHE A 141 -13.78 35.97 0.96
N GLU A 142 -13.43 36.80 1.94
CA GLU A 142 -12.51 36.42 3.01
C GLU A 142 -13.27 36.42 4.34
N GLU A 143 -13.57 35.22 4.87
CA GLU A 143 -14.07 35.08 6.23
C GLU A 143 -12.88 35.01 7.20
N LYS A 144 -12.82 35.98 8.11
CA LYS A 144 -11.75 36.08 9.11
C LYS A 144 -12.09 35.30 10.38
N ASN A 145 -13.37 35.07 10.65
CA ASN A 145 -13.84 34.41 11.87
C ASN A 145 -14.84 33.28 11.54
N PRO A 146 -14.38 32.17 10.94
CA PRO A 146 -15.26 31.09 10.49
C PRO A 146 -16.13 30.52 11.61
N PHE A 147 -15.60 30.41 12.84
CA PHE A 147 -16.35 29.91 14.00
C PHE A 147 -17.59 30.73 14.38
N LYS A 148 -17.67 32.01 13.99
CA LYS A 148 -18.81 32.88 14.30
C LYS A 148 -19.83 32.95 13.17
N SER A 149 -19.38 32.78 11.94
CA SER A 149 -20.21 32.89 10.73
C SER A 149 -20.88 31.57 10.34
N LEU A 150 -20.44 30.44 10.91
CA LEU A 150 -21.10 29.15 10.77
C LEU A 150 -22.43 29.14 11.51
N ALA A 151 -23.40 28.40 10.96
CA ALA A 151 -24.70 28.21 11.59
C ALA A 151 -24.57 27.47 12.93
N GLU A 152 -25.46 27.81 13.88
CA GLU A 152 -25.51 27.17 15.19
C GLU A 152 -25.89 25.68 15.08
N VAL A 153 -25.22 24.85 15.87
CA VAL A 153 -25.45 23.40 15.92
C VAL A 153 -26.47 23.10 17.02
N ASN A 154 -27.67 22.65 16.62
CA ASN A 154 -28.78 22.38 17.55
C ASN A 154 -29.02 20.89 17.82
N ALA A 155 -28.43 20.00 17.03
CA ALA A 155 -28.62 18.56 17.15
C ALA A 155 -27.33 17.83 16.82
N ILE A 156 -27.15 16.68 17.47
CA ILE A 156 -26.10 15.71 17.13
C ILE A 156 -26.79 14.48 16.53
N GLY A 157 -26.33 14.11 15.34
CA GLY A 157 -26.69 12.85 14.68
C GLY A 157 -25.42 12.05 14.40
N LEU A 158 -25.55 10.72 14.44
CA LEU A 158 -24.48 9.81 14.04
C LEU A 158 -24.91 9.15 12.74
N GLU A 159 -24.25 9.53 11.64
CA GLU A 159 -24.41 8.89 10.34
C GLU A 159 -23.15 8.07 10.04
N LEU A 160 -23.30 6.74 10.00
CA LEU A 160 -22.20 5.80 9.90
C LEU A 160 -22.57 4.71 8.91
N TRP A 161 -21.64 4.40 8.00
CA TRP A 161 -21.70 3.19 7.18
C TRP A 161 -20.71 2.18 7.76
N SER A 162 -21.21 1.04 8.24
CA SER A 162 -20.38 -0.03 8.82
C SER A 162 -20.80 -1.40 8.31
N MET A 163 -19.81 -2.26 8.06
CA MET A 163 -19.98 -3.68 7.77
C MET A 163 -19.82 -4.56 9.02
N THR A 164 -19.41 -3.96 10.15
CA THR A 164 -19.10 -4.64 11.41
C THR A 164 -20.09 -4.21 12.48
N ASP A 165 -20.63 -5.20 13.18
CA ASP A 165 -21.52 -5.01 14.33
C ASP A 165 -20.72 -4.77 15.63
N GLY A 166 -21.41 -4.30 16.68
CA GLY A 166 -20.82 -4.17 18.03
C GLY A 166 -20.09 -2.85 18.30
N ILE A 167 -20.31 -1.82 17.49
CA ILE A 167 -19.80 -0.46 17.77
C ILE A 167 -20.69 0.19 18.84
N THR A 168 -20.12 0.49 20.00
CA THR A 168 -20.82 1.18 21.09
C THR A 168 -20.30 2.61 21.24
N PHE A 169 -21.20 3.58 21.24
CA PHE A 169 -20.88 4.97 21.56
C PHE A 169 -21.43 5.33 22.93
N ASP A 170 -20.64 6.06 23.71
CA ASP A 170 -20.99 6.52 25.05
C ASP A 170 -20.26 7.85 25.34
N ASN A 171 -20.64 8.55 26.41
CA ASN A 171 -19.99 9.78 26.89
C ASN A 171 -20.05 10.96 25.91
N PHE A 172 -21.21 11.21 25.29
CA PHE A 172 -21.43 12.42 24.49
C PHE A 172 -21.44 13.66 25.40
N LEU A 173 -20.41 14.51 25.27
CA LEU A 173 -20.27 15.78 25.98
C LEU A 173 -20.10 16.93 24.98
N ILE A 174 -20.89 17.98 25.14
CA ILE A 174 -20.78 19.23 24.37
C ILE A 174 -20.52 20.37 25.35
N VAL A 175 -19.32 20.93 25.32
CA VAL A 175 -18.91 22.05 26.18
C VAL A 175 -18.05 23.04 25.41
N ASP A 176 -18.04 24.29 25.86
CA ASP A 176 -17.23 25.39 25.34
C ASP A 176 -15.82 25.44 25.92
N SER A 177 -15.64 24.93 27.14
CA SER A 177 -14.38 24.97 27.87
C SER A 177 -13.60 23.66 27.78
N LYS A 178 -12.32 23.77 27.38
CA LYS A 178 -11.40 22.62 27.34
C LYS A 178 -11.26 21.97 28.72
N ARG A 179 -11.18 22.78 29.78
CA ARG A 179 -10.99 22.27 31.14
C ARG A 179 -12.12 21.34 31.58
N ALA A 180 -13.38 21.72 31.34
CA ALA A 180 -14.52 20.86 31.69
C ALA A 180 -14.52 19.55 30.89
N ALA A 181 -14.10 19.59 29.62
CA ALA A 181 -13.95 18.39 28.80
C ALA A 181 -12.86 17.46 29.35
N ASP A 182 -11.71 18.01 29.75
CA ASP A 182 -10.60 17.25 30.32
C ASP A 182 -10.98 16.59 31.66
N GLU A 183 -11.66 17.33 32.54
CA GLU A 183 -12.14 16.83 33.84
C GLU A 183 -13.12 15.66 33.64
N PHE A 184 -14.11 15.82 32.76
CA PHE A 184 -15.07 14.75 32.46
C PHE A 184 -14.40 13.52 31.83
N ALA A 185 -13.40 13.72 30.96
CA ALA A 185 -12.66 12.61 30.36
C ALA A 185 -11.82 11.84 31.38
N GLN A 186 -11.25 12.52 32.38
CA GLN A 186 -10.53 11.90 33.49
C GLN A 186 -11.44 11.05 34.38
N GLU A 187 -12.65 11.53 34.64
CA GLU A 187 -13.63 10.83 35.48
C GLU A 187 -14.29 9.64 34.77
N THR A 188 -14.40 9.67 33.45
CA THR A 188 -15.13 8.64 32.67
C THR A 188 -14.20 7.78 31.83
N TRP A 189 -13.68 8.33 30.74
CA TRP A 189 -12.93 7.58 29.72
C TRP A 189 -11.62 7.00 30.25
N THR A 190 -10.87 7.75 31.06
CA THR A 190 -9.58 7.27 31.59
C THR A 190 -9.78 6.02 32.45
N ILE A 191 -10.79 6.03 33.33
CA ILE A 191 -11.12 4.88 34.18
C ILE A 191 -11.57 3.68 33.33
N LYS A 192 -12.48 3.93 32.37
CA LYS A 192 -13.01 2.88 31.48
C LYS A 192 -11.90 2.26 30.63
N LYS A 193 -11.03 3.08 30.05
CA LYS A 193 -9.89 2.64 29.22
C LYS A 193 -8.93 1.75 30.01
N GLU A 194 -8.60 2.14 31.24
CA GLU A 194 -7.73 1.34 32.09
C GLU A 194 -8.36 -0.01 32.44
N ALA A 195 -9.65 -0.02 32.79
CA ALA A 195 -10.40 -1.24 33.07
C ALA A 195 -10.51 -2.16 31.84
N GLU A 196 -10.83 -1.61 30.66
CA GLU A 196 -10.92 -2.36 29.40
C GLU A 196 -9.56 -2.92 28.96
N ARG A 197 -8.48 -2.14 29.11
CA ARG A 197 -7.12 -2.60 28.83
C ARG A 197 -6.72 -3.79 29.70
N LEU A 198 -7.10 -3.77 30.99
CA LEU A 198 -6.82 -4.87 31.91
C LEU A 198 -7.69 -6.10 31.63
N ALA A 199 -8.92 -5.88 31.15
CA ALA A 199 -9.85 -6.95 30.82
C ALA A 199 -9.54 -7.63 29.47
N ASP A 200 -8.87 -6.95 28.54
CA ASP A 200 -8.52 -7.49 27.24
C ASP A 200 -7.19 -8.26 27.28
N PRO A 201 -7.21 -9.61 27.14
CA PRO A 201 -5.99 -10.42 27.13
C PRO A 201 -5.10 -10.15 25.91
N LYS A 202 -5.61 -9.55 24.83
CA LYS A 202 -4.83 -9.19 23.64
C LYS A 202 -4.11 -7.85 23.77
N ALA A 203 -4.53 -7.00 24.71
CA ALA A 203 -3.96 -5.67 24.95
C ALA A 203 -2.83 -5.67 26.00
N GLN A 204 -2.50 -6.84 26.59
CA GLN A 204 -1.41 -6.96 27.55
C GLN A 204 -0.07 -6.70 26.86
N SER A 205 0.52 -5.53 27.13
CA SER A 205 1.86 -5.21 26.68
C SER A 205 2.88 -6.12 27.38
N VAL A 206 3.99 -6.42 26.72
CA VAL A 206 5.12 -7.18 27.30
C VAL A 206 5.58 -6.56 28.63
N VAL A 207 5.48 -5.23 28.76
CA VAL A 207 5.81 -4.49 29.99
C VAL A 207 4.84 -4.81 31.13
N ASP A 208 3.54 -4.94 30.84
CA ASP A 208 2.53 -5.29 31.83
C ASP A 208 2.73 -6.73 32.32
N ALA A 209 3.05 -7.67 31.41
CA ALA A 209 3.39 -9.06 31.76
C ALA A 209 4.67 -9.16 32.62
N ILE A 210 5.69 -8.35 32.31
CA ILE A 210 6.92 -8.26 33.12
C ILE A 210 6.60 -7.69 34.50
N ARG A 211 5.78 -6.63 34.59
CA ARG A 211 5.38 -6.00 35.86
C ARG A 211 4.61 -6.96 36.75
N GLU A 212 3.69 -7.73 36.18
CA GLU A 212 2.91 -8.74 36.90
C GLU A 212 3.82 -9.87 37.41
N THR A 213 4.73 -10.36 36.56
CA THR A 213 5.72 -11.39 36.94
C THR A 213 6.62 -10.92 38.09
N TYR A 214 7.02 -9.65 38.13
CA TYR A 214 7.81 -9.10 39.23
C TYR A 214 7.02 -8.90 40.52
N ASN A 215 5.72 -8.57 40.44
CA ASN A 215 4.85 -8.48 41.61
C ASN A 215 4.57 -9.86 42.22
N GLU A 216 4.39 -10.90 41.40
CA GLU A 216 4.20 -12.27 41.89
C GLU A 216 5.49 -12.88 42.46
N LYS A 217 6.65 -12.55 41.86
CA LYS A 217 7.96 -13.11 42.23
C LYS A 217 8.96 -11.99 42.50
N PRO A 218 8.90 -11.33 43.67
CA PRO A 218 9.82 -10.25 44.01
C PRO A 218 11.29 -10.71 44.07
N TRP A 219 11.55 -12.01 44.28
CA TRP A 219 12.89 -12.59 44.23
C TRP A 219 13.51 -12.56 42.81
N LEU A 220 12.70 -12.49 41.76
CA LEU A 220 13.17 -12.44 40.38
C LEU A 220 13.98 -11.16 40.10
N ILE A 221 13.65 -10.05 40.77
CA ILE A 221 14.40 -8.79 40.69
C ILE A 221 15.84 -8.99 41.15
N PHE A 222 16.03 -9.72 42.26
CA PHE A 222 17.37 -10.01 42.78
C PHE A 222 18.15 -10.93 41.85
N VAL A 223 17.48 -11.88 41.19
CA VAL A 223 18.12 -12.80 40.22
C VAL A 223 18.51 -12.06 38.95
N VAL A 224 17.61 -11.26 38.36
CA VAL A 224 17.92 -10.44 37.17
C VAL A 224 18.98 -9.40 37.50
N GLY A 225 18.88 -8.73 38.65
CA GLY A 225 19.90 -7.81 39.15
C GLY A 225 21.27 -8.49 39.30
N LEU A 226 21.33 -9.70 39.86
CA LEU A 226 22.58 -10.47 39.98
C LEU A 226 23.13 -10.88 38.60
N VAL A 227 22.27 -11.31 37.68
CA VAL A 227 22.64 -11.71 36.31
C VAL A 227 23.07 -10.52 35.45
N CYS A 228 22.55 -9.31 35.66
CA CYS A 228 22.96 -8.11 34.94
C CYS A 228 24.19 -7.43 35.57
N THR A 229 24.32 -7.46 36.90
CA THR A 229 25.46 -6.84 37.60
C THR A 229 26.74 -7.65 37.47
N LEU A 230 26.69 -8.98 37.47
CA LEU A 230 27.87 -9.84 37.25
C LEU A 230 28.63 -9.55 35.94
N PRO A 231 27.99 -9.50 34.75
CA PRO A 231 28.67 -9.23 33.49
C PRO A 231 29.13 -7.77 33.39
N ILE A 232 28.37 -6.80 33.92
CA ILE A 232 28.82 -5.41 33.98
C ILE A 232 30.06 -5.27 34.85
N LEU A 233 30.07 -5.93 36.02
CA LEU A 233 31.20 -5.91 36.95
C LEU A 233 32.41 -6.67 36.38
N LEU A 234 32.19 -7.77 35.65
CA LEU A 234 33.23 -8.47 34.90
C LEU A 234 33.78 -7.62 33.74
N CYS A 235 32.93 -6.89 33.01
CA CYS A 235 33.35 -5.92 31.99
C CYS A 235 34.12 -4.76 32.59
N CYS A 236 33.71 -4.21 33.74
CA CYS A 236 34.45 -3.17 34.45
C CYS A 236 35.81 -3.70 34.94
N ILE A 237 35.87 -4.91 35.49
CA ILE A 237 37.14 -5.55 35.89
C ILE A 237 38.03 -5.79 34.67
N TYR A 238 37.45 -6.20 33.53
CA TYR A 238 38.19 -6.45 32.29
C TYR A 238 38.72 -5.14 31.68
N MET A 239 37.93 -4.07 31.67
CA MET A 239 38.35 -2.74 31.24
C MET A 239 39.37 -2.10 32.19
N CYS A 240 39.31 -2.41 33.49
CA CYS A 240 40.28 -1.93 34.49
C CYS A 240 41.54 -2.81 34.65
N ARG A 241 41.68 -3.93 33.91
CA ARG A 241 42.87 -4.82 33.95
C ARG A 241 43.67 -4.86 32.65
N SER A 242 43.60 -3.82 31.81
CA SER A 242 44.58 -3.65 30.73
C SER A 242 45.84 -2.96 31.27
N PRO A 243 47.03 -3.61 31.26
CA PRO A 243 48.27 -3.03 31.76
C PRO A 243 48.86 -2.02 30.76
N SER A 244 48.99 -0.76 31.18
CA SER A 244 49.74 0.28 30.47
C SER A 244 51.23 -0.08 30.40
N LYS A 245 51.75 -0.40 29.21
CA LYS A 245 53.20 -0.49 28.97
C LYS A 245 53.72 0.88 28.55
N GLN A 246 54.55 1.48 29.41
CA GLN A 246 55.33 2.68 29.16
C GLN A 246 56.70 2.26 28.58
N HIS A 247 57.07 2.81 27.41
CA HIS A 247 58.43 2.70 26.86
C HIS A 247 59.12 4.06 26.96
N ASP A 248 60.29 4.05 27.57
CA ASP A 248 61.15 5.19 27.90
C ASP A 248 62.06 5.53 26.70
N ILE A 249 62.13 6.79 26.25
CA ILE A 249 63.19 7.28 25.34
C ILE A 249 63.65 8.67 25.81
N GLY A 250 64.95 8.74 26.09
CA GLY A 250 65.62 9.81 26.81
C GLY A 250 65.73 11.16 26.11
N MET A 251 65.91 12.16 26.97
CA MET A 251 66.22 13.55 26.65
C MET A 251 67.54 13.74 25.88
N ARG A 252 67.53 14.65 24.90
CA ARG A 252 68.70 15.45 24.48
C ARG A 252 68.38 16.95 24.59
N LYS A 253 69.43 17.70 24.94
CA LYS A 253 69.47 19.05 25.53
C LYS A 253 69.11 20.21 24.58
N LYS A 254 68.67 21.31 25.23
CA LYS A 254 68.43 22.71 24.79
C LYS A 254 69.47 23.30 23.84
N THR A 255 69.04 24.21 22.95
CA THR A 255 69.46 25.64 22.90
C THR A 255 68.61 26.49 21.93
N ASP A 256 68.53 27.79 22.27
CA ASP A 256 67.81 28.96 21.74
C ASP A 256 67.72 29.16 20.21
N THR A 257 66.64 29.82 19.75
CA THR A 257 66.64 31.26 19.36
C THR A 257 65.27 31.69 18.81
N SER A 258 64.85 32.91 19.17
CA SER A 258 63.59 33.57 18.85
C SER A 258 63.60 34.34 17.52
N THR A 259 62.38 34.66 17.06
CA THR A 259 61.93 35.86 16.28
C THR A 259 61.84 35.74 14.73
N PRO A 260 61.06 36.62 14.04
CA PRO A 260 59.71 36.34 13.54
C PRO A 260 59.50 36.78 12.05
N ASP A 261 58.24 36.91 11.64
CA ASP A 261 57.71 37.56 10.41
C ASP A 261 58.01 36.81 9.08
N ASP A 262 57.12 36.74 8.09
CA ASP A 262 56.14 37.74 7.69
C ASP A 262 54.98 37.13 6.86
N SER A 263 53.85 37.84 6.94
CA SER A 263 52.65 37.92 6.08
C SER A 263 52.56 37.13 4.76
N HIS A 264 51.45 36.40 4.56
CA HIS A 264 50.37 36.76 3.60
C HIS A 264 49.16 35.78 3.64
N VAL A 265 47.99 36.30 4.03
CA VAL A 265 46.62 36.12 3.48
C VAL A 265 46.24 34.70 3.01
N HIS A 266 45.43 33.88 3.69
CA HIS A 266 44.02 33.97 4.13
C HIS A 266 42.98 34.23 3.04
N VAL A 267 42.30 33.17 2.58
CA VAL A 267 40.85 33.00 2.28
C VAL A 267 40.74 31.51 1.88
N SER A 268 39.81 30.65 2.28
CA SER A 268 38.70 30.51 3.23
C SER A 268 38.21 29.06 2.97
N GLU A 269 37.50 28.28 3.78
CA GLU A 269 36.67 28.39 4.98
C GLU A 269 36.88 27.05 5.75
N ARG A 270 37.13 27.02 7.07
CA ARG A 270 36.21 27.20 8.21
C ARG A 270 35.18 26.04 8.29
N ASN A 271 35.44 25.03 9.14
CA ASN A 271 34.95 24.84 10.53
C ASN A 271 33.41 24.86 10.62
N ALA A 272 32.74 23.74 10.91
CA ALA A 272 32.67 22.97 12.18
C ALA A 272 31.46 23.41 13.04
N GLU A 273 30.69 22.39 13.48
CA GLU A 273 29.76 22.37 14.63
C GLU A 273 28.45 23.21 14.46
N THR A 274 27.24 22.77 14.79
CA THR A 274 26.69 21.61 15.53
C THR A 274 25.16 21.54 15.30
N GLU A 275 24.54 20.40 15.65
CA GLU A 275 23.08 20.11 15.78
C GLU A 275 22.32 20.05 14.43
N GLU A 276 21.45 19.08 14.12
CA GLU A 276 20.37 18.45 14.89
C GLU A 276 20.02 17.04 14.37
N LEU A 277 19.53 16.18 15.28
CA LEU A 277 18.44 15.20 15.16
C LEU A 277 18.01 14.72 13.75
N GLU A 278 18.27 13.45 13.43
CA GLU A 278 17.54 12.72 12.38
C GLU A 278 16.69 11.58 12.96
N GLU A 279 15.39 11.72 12.70
CA GLU A 279 14.30 10.78 12.79
C GLU A 279 14.38 9.83 11.59
N SER A 280 14.58 8.53 11.83
CA SER A 280 14.46 7.50 10.79
C SER A 280 13.20 6.68 11.04
N GLY A 281 12.17 6.98 10.24
CA GLY A 281 11.03 6.09 10.02
C GLY A 281 11.44 4.92 9.14
N GLU A 282 10.96 3.73 9.50
CA GLU A 282 11.12 2.53 8.68
C GLU A 282 9.73 1.94 8.45
N GLU A 283 9.37 1.90 7.16
CA GLU A 283 8.13 1.40 6.60
C GLU A 283 8.20 -0.14 6.54
N ASP A 284 7.27 -0.83 7.22
CA ASP A 284 7.15 -2.28 7.09
C ASP A 284 6.13 -2.65 6.00
N ILE A 285 6.65 -3.44 5.05
CA ILE A 285 6.03 -3.98 3.86
C ILE A 285 5.03 -5.09 4.25
N VAL A 286 3.74 -4.91 3.96
CA VAL A 286 2.74 -5.99 4.08
C VAL A 286 2.70 -6.80 2.79
N GLN A 287 3.22 -8.03 2.86
CA GLN A 287 2.99 -9.06 1.86
C GLN A 287 1.53 -9.54 1.90
N VAL A 288 0.87 -9.40 0.76
CA VAL A 288 -0.44 -9.98 0.44
C VAL A 288 -0.32 -11.49 0.35
N SER A 289 -1.04 -12.21 1.22
CA SER A 289 -1.39 -13.62 1.02
C SER A 289 -2.89 -13.74 0.79
N LYS A 290 -3.22 -14.40 -0.31
CA LYS A 290 -4.54 -14.54 -0.92
C LYS A 290 -5.00 -15.99 -0.79
N GLY A 291 -6.28 -16.18 -0.46
CA GLY A 291 -7.01 -17.46 -0.57
C GLY A 291 -7.67 -17.87 0.75
N SER A 292 -8.87 -18.43 0.79
CA SER A 292 -9.95 -18.59 -0.18
C SER A 292 -11.16 -18.94 0.69
N GLY A 293 -12.32 -18.34 0.43
CA GLY A 293 -13.56 -18.63 1.16
C GLY A 293 -14.19 -19.94 0.67
N ASP A 294 -14.66 -20.74 1.62
CA ASP A 294 -15.67 -21.77 1.41
C ASP A 294 -17.04 -21.20 1.83
N GLU A 295 -17.98 -21.33 0.90
CA GLU A 295 -19.34 -20.83 0.93
C GLU A 295 -20.28 -21.95 1.43
N SER A 296 -21.10 -21.66 2.44
CA SER A 296 -22.22 -22.54 2.81
C SER A 296 -23.50 -21.75 3.07
N THR A 297 -24.39 -21.85 2.07
CA THR A 297 -25.85 -22.06 2.16
C THR A 297 -26.65 -21.35 3.26
N ALA A 298 -27.53 -20.43 2.84
CA ALA A 298 -28.76 -20.13 3.58
C ALA A 298 -29.98 -20.02 2.64
N ASN A 299 -30.97 -20.85 2.95
CA ASN A 299 -32.32 -20.94 2.40
C ASN A 299 -33.03 -19.59 2.28
N LYS A 300 -33.74 -19.37 1.17
CA LYS A 300 -34.72 -18.29 1.02
C LYS A 300 -36.12 -18.87 0.84
N THR A 301 -36.88 -18.89 1.94
CA THR A 301 -38.33 -19.09 1.95
C THR A 301 -39.02 -17.83 1.43
N GLY A 302 -39.87 -18.01 0.42
CA GLY A 302 -40.70 -16.95 -0.17
C GLY A 302 -41.89 -16.58 0.72
N SER A 303 -42.30 -15.31 0.63
CA SER A 303 -43.60 -14.82 1.06
C SER A 303 -44.22 -14.04 -0.10
N SER A 304 -45.33 -14.55 -0.61
CA SER A 304 -46.21 -13.91 -1.58
C SER A 304 -46.72 -12.56 -1.09
N ARG A 305 -46.83 -11.60 -2.01
CA ARG A 305 -47.88 -10.57 -2.00
C ARG A 305 -48.30 -10.27 -3.43
N ASP A 306 -49.56 -10.59 -3.70
CA ASP A 306 -50.31 -10.28 -4.90
C ASP A 306 -50.46 -8.76 -5.09
N ASN A 307 -50.38 -8.30 -6.34
CA ASN A 307 -51.00 -7.03 -6.75
C ASN A 307 -51.42 -7.11 -8.23
N SER A 308 -52.71 -7.40 -8.45
CA SER A 308 -53.50 -6.97 -9.61
C SER A 308 -53.51 -5.43 -9.63
N GLY A 309 -53.36 -4.69 -10.74
CA GLY A 309 -53.91 -4.91 -12.07
C GLY A 309 -55.23 -4.14 -12.20
N GLU A 310 -55.18 -2.85 -12.54
CA GLU A 310 -56.35 -2.15 -13.10
C GLU A 310 -55.93 -0.91 -13.92
N GLU A 311 -56.29 -0.95 -15.20
CA GLU A 311 -56.14 0.11 -16.21
C GLU A 311 -57.30 1.12 -16.13
N THR A 312 -57.03 2.34 -16.60
CA THR A 312 -57.96 3.46 -16.76
C THR A 312 -59.01 3.21 -17.87
N PRO A 313 -60.07 4.03 -17.92
CA PRO A 313 -60.14 4.92 -19.08
C PRO A 313 -60.72 6.33 -18.83
N ASP A 314 -60.31 7.21 -19.75
CA ASP A 314 -60.77 8.54 -20.17
C ASP A 314 -62.06 9.15 -19.60
N GLU A 315 -61.97 10.42 -19.20
CA GLU A 315 -63.09 11.35 -19.19
C GLU A 315 -62.68 12.64 -19.92
N SER A 316 -63.48 13.01 -20.91
CA SER A 316 -63.35 14.21 -21.74
C SER A 316 -64.64 14.99 -21.69
N GLY A 317 -64.54 16.33 -21.72
CA GLY A 317 -65.59 17.19 -22.26
C GLY A 317 -66.32 18.08 -21.27
N GLU A 318 -65.97 19.37 -21.30
CA GLU A 318 -66.70 20.52 -20.80
C GLU A 318 -68.15 20.61 -21.35
N THR A 319 -69.07 21.19 -20.58
CA THR A 319 -69.94 22.27 -21.09
C THR A 319 -70.61 23.05 -19.95
N GLU A 320 -70.59 24.37 -20.13
CA GLU A 320 -71.33 25.39 -19.39
C GLU A 320 -72.85 25.33 -19.64
N VAL A 321 -73.56 26.09 -18.77
CA VAL A 321 -74.98 26.53 -18.74
C VAL A 321 -75.89 25.76 -17.80
#